data_AF-A0A3D2IIS0-F1
#
_entry.id   AF-A0A3D2IIS0-F1
#
_cell.length_a   1.000
_cell.length_b   1.000
_cell.length_c   1.000
_cell.angle_alpha   90.00
_cell.angle_beta   90.00
_cell.angle_gamma   90.00
#
_symmetry.space_group_name_H-M   'P 1'
#
loop_
_entity.id
_entity.type
_entity.pdbx_description
1 polymer ?
#
loop_
_entity_poly.entity_id
_entity_poly.type
_entity_poly.pdbx_seq_one_letter_code
_entity_poly.pdbx_strand_id
1 'polypeptide(L)'
;MTNDSLKYLQDLWKDDLIGLFELEFARFLTRNYPETRKEALYCCLLAVHDQLNGNICTDISNIKESPLFEVFNLNNYRPDELISFLKKEEYVGIPGDYKPFVLNDNRLYLHKYWNFENELVEWLIEKIKVDADKLPAQLIDTDEFFGNTEDGDFQKVATVLALFKSFLVISGGPGTGKT
;
A
#
# COMPACT_ATOMS: atom_id res chain seq x y z
N MET A 1 13.73 14.20 21.94
CA MET A 1 14.11 14.58 20.56
C MET A 1 14.50 16.06 20.53
N THR A 2 15.64 16.44 19.94
CA THR A 2 16.17 17.82 20.03
C THR A 2 15.41 18.79 19.13
N ASN A 3 15.33 20.06 19.55
CA ASN A 3 14.86 21.20 18.72
C ASN A 3 15.53 21.23 17.33
N ASP A 4 16.72 20.66 17.21
CA ASP A 4 17.51 20.60 15.97
C ASP A 4 16.84 19.76 14.87
N SER A 5 16.13 18.68 15.21
CA SER A 5 15.49 17.82 14.18
C SER A 5 14.29 18.53 13.54
N LEU A 6 13.48 19.24 14.33
CA LEU A 6 12.37 20.03 13.80
C LEU A 6 12.85 21.26 13.02
N LYS A 7 13.95 21.89 13.46
CA LYS A 7 14.57 22.98 12.71
C LYS A 7 15.07 22.50 11.35
N TYR A 8 15.75 21.36 11.31
CA TYR A 8 16.20 20.75 10.06
C TYR A 8 15.04 20.44 9.11
N LEU A 9 13.94 19.87 9.61
CA LEU A 9 12.74 19.62 8.79
C LEU A 9 12.08 20.92 8.29
N GLN A 10 12.12 22.00 9.08
CA GLN A 10 11.64 23.30 8.62
C GLN A 10 12.49 23.87 7.49
N ASP A 11 13.80 23.65 7.53
CA ASP A 11 14.70 24.10 6.46
C ASP A 11 14.46 23.26 5.18
N LEU A 12 14.31 21.93 5.31
CA LEU A 12 13.92 21.07 4.18
C LEU A 12 12.58 21.47 3.55
N TRP A 13 11.61 21.88 4.36
CA TRP A 13 10.31 22.36 3.87
C TRP A 13 10.44 23.69 3.12
N LYS A 14 11.30 24.61 3.58
CA LYS A 14 11.56 25.89 2.87
C LYS A 14 12.28 25.68 1.54
N ASP A 15 13.10 24.63 1.46
CA ASP A 15 13.83 24.24 0.25
C ASP A 15 12.98 23.37 -0.69
N ASP A 16 11.66 23.24 -0.43
CA ASP A 16 10.70 22.42 -1.18
C ASP A 16 11.10 20.92 -1.30
N LEU A 17 11.93 20.42 -0.39
CA LEU A 17 12.37 19.02 -0.37
C LEU A 17 11.36 18.10 0.32
N ILE A 18 10.55 18.64 1.22
CA ILE A 18 9.42 17.93 1.84
C ILE A 18 8.16 18.80 1.81
N GLY A 19 6.99 18.17 1.83
CA GLY A 19 5.72 18.87 1.88
C GLY A 19 5.34 19.35 3.28
N LEU A 20 4.26 20.14 3.33
CA LEU A 20 3.67 20.62 4.58
C LEU A 20 3.15 19.46 5.44
N PHE A 21 2.63 18.41 4.81
CA PHE A 21 2.08 17.26 5.54
C PHE A 21 3.17 16.53 6.31
N GLU A 22 4.33 16.28 5.72
CA GLU A 22 5.48 15.67 6.39
C GLU A 22 5.94 16.52 7.58
N LEU A 23 6.02 17.85 7.41
CA LEU A 23 6.42 18.76 8.50
C LEU A 23 5.41 18.75 9.66
N GLU A 24 4.12 18.84 9.38
CA GLU A 24 3.09 18.82 10.42
C GLU A 24 2.96 17.45 11.08
N PHE A 25 3.16 16.36 10.32
CA PHE A 25 3.20 15.01 10.89
C PHE A 25 4.39 14.85 11.82
N ALA A 26 5.55 15.41 11.47
CA ALA A 26 6.71 15.43 12.36
C ALA A 26 6.42 16.20 13.66
N ARG A 27 5.80 17.39 13.56
CA ARG A 27 5.36 18.17 14.73
C ARG A 27 4.38 17.39 15.59
N PHE A 28 3.43 16.70 14.96
CA PHE A 28 2.47 15.84 15.67
C PHE A 28 3.17 14.72 16.42
N LEU A 29 4.06 13.95 15.77
CA LEU A 29 4.76 12.83 16.39
C LEU A 29 5.66 13.30 17.53
N THR A 30 6.50 14.30 17.29
CA THR A 30 7.43 14.81 18.31
C THR A 30 6.73 15.45 19.51
N ARG A 31 5.55 16.05 19.32
CA ARG A 31 4.75 16.60 20.41
C ARG A 31 4.12 15.51 21.28
N ASN A 32 3.62 14.44 20.68
CA ASN A 32 2.92 13.37 21.41
C ASN A 32 3.88 12.27 21.91
N TYR A 33 5.04 12.11 21.26
CA TYR A 33 6.06 11.11 21.54
C TYR A 33 7.44 11.80 21.63
N PRO A 34 7.76 12.51 22.72
CA PRO A 34 8.97 13.32 22.83
C PRO A 34 10.28 12.54 22.73
N GLU A 35 10.25 11.26 23.11
CA GLU A 35 11.40 10.33 23.05
C GLU A 35 11.57 9.66 21.69
N THR A 36 10.87 10.15 20.66
CA THR A 36 10.99 9.65 19.29
C THR A 36 12.45 9.67 18.82
N ARG A 37 12.92 8.55 18.27
CA ARG A 37 14.24 8.48 17.61
C ARG A 37 14.21 9.09 16.22
N LYS A 38 15.30 9.76 15.85
CA LYS A 38 15.44 10.52 14.61
C LYS A 38 15.27 9.62 13.38
N GLU A 39 15.92 8.46 13.40
CA GLU A 39 15.89 7.49 12.33
C GLU A 39 14.48 6.95 12.10
N ALA A 40 13.78 6.62 13.19
CA ALA A 40 12.40 6.12 13.11
C ALA A 40 11.43 7.21 12.64
N LEU A 41 11.60 8.46 13.09
CA LEU A 41 10.82 9.59 12.58
C LEU A 41 11.00 9.73 11.07
N TYR A 42 12.24 9.68 10.58
CA TYR A 42 12.53 9.84 9.16
C TYR A 42 11.93 8.73 8.30
N CYS A 43 12.01 7.47 8.76
CA CYS A 43 11.30 6.38 8.10
C CYS A 43 9.78 6.63 8.05
N CYS A 44 9.21 7.19 9.11
CA CYS A 44 7.78 7.51 9.16
C CYS A 44 7.39 8.68 8.24
N LEU A 45 8.22 9.73 8.15
CA LEU A 45 7.99 10.84 7.22
C LEU A 45 8.15 10.41 5.77
N LEU A 46 9.10 9.52 5.49
CA LEU A 46 9.25 8.87 4.20
C LEU A 46 8.00 8.05 3.85
N ALA A 47 7.44 7.33 4.82
CA ALA A 47 6.18 6.61 4.62
C ALA A 47 4.97 7.52 4.39
N VAL A 48 4.90 8.67 5.07
CA VAL A 48 3.90 9.71 4.76
C VAL A 48 4.06 10.17 3.31
N HIS A 49 5.29 10.50 2.90
CA HIS A 49 5.58 10.98 1.56
C HIS A 49 5.19 9.96 0.48
N ASP A 50 5.67 8.72 0.59
CA ASP A 50 5.40 7.67 -0.39
C ASP A 50 3.88 7.45 -0.55
N GLN A 51 3.12 7.50 0.55
CA GLN A 51 1.67 7.25 0.55
C GLN A 51 0.84 8.42 0.04
N LEU A 52 1.31 9.65 0.22
CA LEU A 52 0.73 10.82 -0.44
C LEU A 52 0.99 10.81 -1.96
N ASN A 53 2.05 10.12 -2.41
CA ASN A 53 2.41 9.97 -3.82
C ASN A 53 1.88 8.67 -4.46
N GLY A 54 0.95 7.97 -3.79
CA GLY A 54 0.19 6.86 -4.38
C GLY A 54 0.69 5.46 -4.04
N ASN A 55 1.79 5.31 -3.30
CA ASN A 55 2.18 4.02 -2.75
C ASN A 55 1.23 3.63 -1.60
N ILE A 56 0.93 2.34 -1.42
CA ILE A 56 0.08 1.89 -0.31
C ILE A 56 0.90 1.83 1.00
N CYS A 57 2.18 1.48 0.88
CA CYS A 57 3.13 1.38 1.97
C CYS A 57 4.54 1.71 1.49
N THR A 58 5.45 1.88 2.44
CA THR A 58 6.88 1.92 2.19
C THR A 58 7.50 0.58 2.55
N ASP A 59 8.12 -0.09 1.58
CA ASP A 59 8.94 -1.27 1.85
C ASP A 59 10.31 -0.84 2.38
N ILE A 60 10.55 -1.05 3.67
CA ILE A 60 11.80 -0.69 4.35
C ILE A 60 12.99 -1.48 3.76
N SER A 61 12.76 -2.67 3.18
CA SER A 61 13.80 -3.45 2.49
C SER A 61 14.34 -2.74 1.24
N ASN A 62 13.48 -1.98 0.57
CA ASN A 62 13.76 -1.25 -0.66
C ASN A 62 13.69 0.28 -0.46
N ILE A 63 13.86 0.75 0.77
CA ILE A 63 13.69 2.15 1.17
C ILE A 63 14.55 3.15 0.36
N LYS A 64 15.66 2.67 -0.21
CA LYS A 64 16.55 3.45 -1.09
C LYS A 64 15.88 3.97 -2.37
N GLU A 65 14.74 3.40 -2.77
CA GLU A 65 13.99 3.83 -3.95
C GLU A 65 13.16 5.10 -3.69
N SER A 66 12.92 5.45 -2.42
CA SER A 66 12.17 6.65 -2.07
C SER A 66 13.03 7.91 -2.24
N PRO A 67 12.48 9.01 -2.80
CA PRO A 67 13.23 10.24 -3.06
C PRO A 67 13.75 10.92 -1.79
N LEU A 68 13.14 10.65 -0.64
CA LEU A 68 13.56 11.24 0.65
C LEU A 68 14.64 10.44 1.38
N PHE A 69 15.05 9.29 0.83
CA PHE A 69 16.03 8.42 1.50
C PHE A 69 17.37 9.10 1.75
N GLU A 70 17.92 9.74 0.71
CA GLU A 70 19.18 10.49 0.81
C GLU A 70 19.00 11.80 1.58
N VAL A 71 17.87 12.49 1.38
CA VAL A 71 17.53 13.73 2.09
C VAL A 71 17.57 13.49 3.60
N PHE A 72 17.02 12.38 4.08
CA PHE A 72 17.03 12.02 5.49
C PHE A 72 18.31 11.33 5.98
N ASN A 73 19.35 11.22 5.14
CA ASN A 73 20.64 10.60 5.49
C ASN A 73 20.49 9.17 6.04
N LEU A 74 19.49 8.42 5.53
CA LEU A 74 19.22 7.05 5.95
C LEU A 74 20.18 6.03 5.32
N ASN A 75 21.00 6.46 4.36
CA ASN A 75 22.05 5.69 3.70
C ASN A 75 23.11 5.11 4.64
N ASN A 76 23.19 5.60 5.88
CA ASN A 76 24.11 5.08 6.90
C ASN A 76 23.59 3.82 7.62
N TYR A 77 22.35 3.41 7.38
CA TYR A 77 21.69 2.34 8.12
C TYR A 77 21.25 1.21 7.19
N ARG A 78 21.33 -0.02 7.68
CA ARG A 78 20.75 -1.19 6.99
C ARG A 78 19.23 -1.23 7.22
N PRO A 79 18.46 -1.80 6.27
CA PRO A 79 17.00 -1.98 6.45
C PRO A 79 16.62 -2.64 7.78
N ASP A 80 17.33 -3.69 8.20
CA ASP A 80 17.05 -4.39 9.46
C ASP A 80 17.26 -3.49 10.69
N GLU A 81 18.22 -2.57 10.64
CA GLU A 81 18.46 -1.59 11.71
C GLU A 81 17.32 -0.60 11.77
N LEU A 82 16.87 -0.08 10.63
CA LEU A 82 15.73 0.83 10.53
C LEU A 82 14.44 0.17 11.04
N ILE A 83 14.19 -1.10 10.67
CA ILE A 83 13.09 -1.90 11.20
C ILE A 83 13.22 -2.03 12.73
N SER A 84 14.42 -2.30 13.24
CA SER A 84 14.67 -2.38 14.68
C SER A 84 14.43 -1.05 15.39
N PHE A 85 14.63 0.08 14.70
CA PHE A 85 14.30 1.39 15.22
C PHE A 85 12.79 1.57 15.25
N LEU A 86 12.08 1.37 14.15
CA LEU A 86 10.62 1.46 14.09
C LEU A 86 9.94 0.61 15.18
N LYS A 87 10.38 -0.63 15.39
CA LYS A 87 9.79 -1.56 16.37
C LYS A 87 9.84 -1.11 17.84
N LYS A 88 10.71 -0.18 18.23
CA LYS A 88 10.73 0.33 19.63
C LYS A 88 10.00 1.65 19.81
N GLU A 89 9.43 2.22 18.74
CA GLU A 89 8.63 3.43 18.85
C GLU A 89 7.18 3.10 19.27
N GLU A 90 6.65 3.83 20.23
CA GLU A 90 5.30 3.58 20.75
C GLU A 90 4.21 3.82 19.70
N TYR A 91 4.43 4.75 18.77
CA TYR A 91 3.49 5.12 17.71
C TYR A 91 3.56 4.21 16.48
N VAL A 92 4.42 3.20 16.49
CA VAL A 92 4.49 2.15 15.48
C VAL A 92 3.93 0.86 16.10
N GLY A 93 2.91 0.31 15.45
CA GLY A 93 2.25 -0.93 15.85
C GLY A 93 2.54 -2.09 14.91
N ILE A 94 2.02 -3.24 15.27
CA ILE A 94 1.88 -4.40 14.39
C ILE A 94 0.46 -4.45 13.81
N PRO A 95 0.20 -5.28 12.77
CA PRO A 95 -1.15 -5.56 12.30
C PRO A 95 -2.15 -5.80 13.44
N GLY A 96 -3.22 -5.00 13.48
CA GLY A 96 -4.27 -5.06 14.52
C GLY A 96 -4.12 -4.01 15.64
N ASP A 97 -2.95 -3.38 15.79
CA ASP A 97 -2.78 -2.27 16.72
C ASP A 97 -3.42 -0.99 16.19
N TYR A 98 -4.11 -0.24 17.08
CA TYR A 98 -4.60 1.10 16.76
C TYR A 98 -3.54 2.16 17.06
N LYS A 99 -2.57 2.30 16.15
CA LYS A 99 -1.45 3.25 16.24
C LYS A 99 -1.28 4.04 14.93
N PRO A 100 -0.63 5.22 14.93
CA PRO A 100 -0.46 6.02 13.72
C PRO A 100 0.17 5.27 12.54
N PHE A 101 1.15 4.41 12.82
CA PHE A 101 1.79 3.56 11.82
C PHE A 101 1.62 2.08 12.17
N VAL A 102 1.54 1.27 11.12
CA VAL A 102 1.55 -0.19 11.21
C VAL A 102 2.77 -0.70 10.45
N LEU A 103 3.61 -1.47 11.13
CA LEU A 103 4.72 -2.19 10.53
C LEU A 103 4.31 -3.65 10.34
N ASN A 104 4.03 -4.03 9.09
CA ASN A 104 3.70 -5.40 8.71
C ASN A 104 4.89 -6.01 7.97
N ASP A 105 5.57 -6.97 8.59
CA ASP A 105 6.88 -7.48 8.15
C ASP A 105 7.89 -6.34 7.92
N ASN A 106 8.21 -6.05 6.66
CA ASN A 106 9.14 -4.99 6.25
C ASN A 106 8.41 -3.77 5.66
N ARG A 107 7.07 -3.75 5.68
CA ARG A 107 6.26 -2.68 5.09
C ARG A 107 5.72 -1.76 6.17
N LEU A 108 6.03 -0.48 6.05
CA LEU A 108 5.54 0.57 6.93
C LEU A 108 4.36 1.29 6.29
N TYR A 109 3.24 1.31 6.99
CA TYR A 109 1.98 1.91 6.57
C TYR A 109 1.60 3.04 7.51
N LEU A 110 0.94 4.09 6.99
CA LEU A 110 -0.01 4.82 7.82
C LEU A 110 -1.20 3.90 8.07
N HIS A 111 -1.72 3.88 9.29
CA HIS A 111 -2.80 2.99 9.70
C HIS A 111 -4.00 3.01 8.77
N LYS A 112 -4.35 4.19 8.23
CA LYS A 112 -5.44 4.36 7.26
C LYS A 112 -5.28 3.47 6.03
N TYR A 113 -4.08 3.41 5.42
CA TYR A 113 -3.84 2.63 4.21
C TYR A 113 -3.76 1.14 4.49
N TRP A 114 -3.19 0.75 5.64
CA TRP A 114 -3.24 -0.65 6.09
C TRP A 114 -4.68 -1.12 6.29
N ASN A 115 -5.54 -0.29 6.88
CA ASN A 115 -6.96 -0.60 7.04
C ASN A 115 -7.68 -0.74 5.70
N PHE A 116 -7.42 0.15 4.73
CA PHE A 116 -7.98 0.02 3.38
C PHE A 116 -7.53 -1.26 2.66
N GLU A 117 -6.26 -1.64 2.80
CA GLU A 117 -5.76 -2.90 2.24
C GLU A 117 -6.48 -4.10 2.86
N ASN A 118 -6.65 -4.12 4.18
CA ASN A 118 -7.36 -5.20 4.86
C ASN A 118 -8.85 -5.26 4.51
N GLU A 119 -9.56 -4.12 4.52
CA GLU A 119 -10.97 -4.07 4.12
C GLU A 119 -11.16 -4.61 2.71
N LEU A 120 -10.24 -4.28 1.78
CA LEU A 120 -10.26 -4.82 0.43
C LEU A 120 -10.03 -6.33 0.41
N VAL A 121 -9.04 -6.83 1.17
CA VAL A 121 -8.73 -8.26 1.25
C VAL A 121 -9.91 -9.04 1.84
N GLU A 122 -10.49 -8.57 2.93
CA GLU A 122 -11.65 -9.18 3.57
C GLU A 122 -12.83 -9.22 2.60
N TRP A 123 -13.13 -8.10 1.95
CA TRP A 123 -14.19 -8.00 0.95
C TRP A 123 -13.96 -8.98 -0.22
N LEU A 124 -12.73 -9.09 -0.74
CA LEU A 124 -12.40 -10.04 -1.81
C LEU A 124 -12.62 -11.49 -1.36
N ILE A 125 -12.16 -11.84 -0.16
CA ILE A 125 -12.34 -13.18 0.41
C ILE A 125 -13.82 -13.51 0.55
N GLU A 126 -14.63 -12.57 1.05
CA GLU A 126 -16.09 -12.74 1.15
C GLU A 126 -16.72 -12.97 -0.22
N LYS A 127 -16.35 -12.18 -1.22
CA LYS A 127 -16.89 -12.30 -2.58
C LYS A 127 -16.54 -13.63 -3.23
N ILE A 128 -15.32 -14.14 -3.03
CA ILE A 128 -14.87 -15.42 -3.59
C ILE A 128 -15.57 -16.62 -2.93
N LYS A 129 -15.95 -16.53 -1.64
CA LYS A 129 -16.58 -17.62 -0.90
C LYS A 129 -18.05 -17.89 -1.25
N VAL A 130 -18.72 -16.96 -1.92
CA VAL A 130 -20.11 -17.15 -2.35
C VAL A 130 -20.13 -18.21 -3.44
N ASP A 131 -20.63 -19.41 -3.13
CA ASP A 131 -20.96 -20.39 -4.18
C ASP A 131 -22.06 -19.79 -5.06
N ALA A 132 -21.72 -19.48 -6.31
CA ALA A 132 -22.75 -19.16 -7.29
C ALA A 132 -23.63 -20.40 -7.49
N ASP A 133 -24.96 -20.21 -7.52
CA ASP A 133 -25.89 -21.26 -7.93
C ASP A 133 -25.44 -21.75 -9.31
N LYS A 134 -24.85 -22.95 -9.34
CA LYS A 134 -24.15 -23.46 -10.52
C LYS A 134 -25.16 -23.70 -11.62
N LEU A 135 -25.14 -22.87 -12.66
CA LEU A 135 -25.79 -23.21 -13.92
C LEU A 135 -25.23 -24.55 -14.39
N PRO A 136 -26.07 -25.53 -14.76
CA PRO A 136 -25.59 -26.77 -15.34
C PRO A 136 -24.68 -26.47 -16.53
N ALA A 137 -23.43 -26.94 -16.50
CA ALA A 137 -22.45 -26.71 -17.57
C ALA A 137 -22.92 -27.18 -18.95
N GLN A 138 -23.95 -28.02 -18.99
CA GLN A 138 -24.62 -28.54 -20.19
C GLN A 138 -25.55 -27.52 -20.88
N LEU A 139 -25.82 -26.35 -20.28
CA LEU A 139 -26.77 -25.34 -20.80
C LEU A 139 -26.13 -24.18 -21.55
N ILE A 140 -24.80 -24.13 -21.67
CA ILE A 140 -24.10 -22.96 -22.20
C ILE A 140 -23.41 -23.35 -23.52
N ASP A 141 -24.12 -23.24 -24.64
CA ASP A 141 -23.50 -23.23 -25.96
C ASP A 141 -22.96 -21.82 -26.23
N THR A 142 -21.69 -21.61 -25.91
CA THR A 142 -21.01 -20.32 -26.15
C THR A 142 -20.45 -20.20 -27.58
N ASP A 143 -20.38 -21.29 -28.34
CA ASP A 143 -19.72 -21.28 -29.66
C ASP A 143 -20.50 -20.48 -30.70
N GLU A 144 -21.80 -20.30 -30.51
CA GLU A 144 -22.62 -19.42 -31.35
C GLU A 144 -22.40 -17.92 -31.08
N PHE A 145 -21.83 -17.55 -29.92
CA PHE A 145 -21.68 -16.16 -29.50
C PHE A 145 -20.30 -15.56 -29.79
N PHE A 146 -19.29 -16.39 -30.04
CA PHE A 146 -17.91 -15.96 -30.27
C PHE A 146 -17.37 -16.47 -31.59
N GLY A 147 -16.65 -15.62 -32.32
CA GLY A 147 -15.96 -16.03 -33.55
C GLY A 147 -14.73 -16.89 -33.23
N ASN A 148 -14.29 -17.70 -34.20
CA ASN A 148 -13.04 -18.48 -34.12
C ASN A 148 -11.80 -17.56 -34.27
N THR A 149 -11.53 -16.76 -33.25
CA THR A 149 -10.35 -15.89 -33.13
C THR A 149 -9.72 -16.06 -31.74
N GLU A 150 -8.42 -15.74 -31.58
CA GLU A 150 -7.76 -15.81 -30.27
C GLU A 150 -8.47 -14.93 -29.22
N ASP A 151 -8.89 -13.71 -29.60
CA ASP A 151 -9.68 -12.84 -28.71
C ASP A 151 -11.04 -13.47 -28.37
N GLY A 152 -11.68 -14.14 -29.33
CA GLY A 152 -12.94 -14.87 -29.13
C GLY A 152 -12.81 -16.02 -28.13
N ASP A 153 -11.69 -16.75 -28.16
CA ASP A 153 -11.40 -17.82 -27.20
C ASP A 153 -11.27 -17.27 -25.77
N PHE A 154 -10.57 -16.14 -25.58
CA PHE A 154 -10.45 -15.50 -24.26
C PHE A 154 -11.78 -14.89 -23.77
N GLN A 155 -12.57 -14.31 -24.68
CA GLN A 155 -13.91 -13.80 -24.36
C GLN A 155 -14.85 -14.95 -23.95
N LYS A 156 -14.83 -16.07 -24.67
CA LYS A 156 -15.57 -17.30 -24.32
C LYS A 156 -15.20 -17.79 -22.93
N VAL A 157 -13.90 -17.89 -22.61
CA VAL A 157 -13.44 -18.29 -21.28
C VAL A 157 -13.91 -17.30 -20.20
N ALA A 158 -13.82 -15.99 -20.46
CA ALA A 158 -14.28 -14.97 -19.52
C ALA A 158 -15.79 -15.05 -19.26
N THR A 159 -16.60 -15.25 -20.29
CA THR A 159 -18.06 -15.43 -20.18
C THR A 159 -18.42 -16.68 -19.39
N VAL A 160 -17.79 -17.82 -19.70
CA VAL A 160 -18.01 -19.06 -18.96
C VAL A 160 -17.64 -18.87 -17.48
N LEU A 161 -16.47 -18.29 -17.19
CA LEU A 161 -16.05 -18.03 -15.80
C LEU A 161 -17.01 -17.08 -15.07
N ALA A 162 -17.56 -16.08 -15.74
CA ALA A 162 -18.52 -15.13 -15.15
C ALA A 162 -19.84 -15.81 -14.73
N LEU A 163 -20.21 -16.93 -15.36
CA LEU A 163 -21.39 -17.72 -15.00
C LEU A 163 -21.15 -18.63 -13.78
N PHE A 164 -19.90 -18.96 -13.48
CA PHE A 164 -19.54 -19.90 -12.41
C PHE A 164 -18.88 -19.25 -11.19
N LYS A 165 -18.34 -18.04 -11.34
CA LYS A 165 -17.63 -17.33 -10.28
C LYS A 165 -18.48 -16.18 -9.76
N SER A 166 -18.66 -16.11 -8.46
CA SER A 166 -19.28 -14.99 -7.75
C SER A 166 -18.48 -13.68 -7.83
N PHE A 167 -17.19 -13.79 -8.15
CA PHE A 167 -16.29 -12.68 -8.38
C PHE A 167 -15.28 -13.04 -9.47
N LEU A 168 -15.19 -12.19 -10.49
CA LEU A 168 -14.25 -12.33 -11.60
C LEU A 168 -13.75 -10.95 -12.00
N VAL A 169 -12.45 -10.84 -12.25
CA VAL A 169 -11.84 -9.65 -12.85
C VAL A 169 -11.47 -9.99 -14.30
N ILE A 170 -12.02 -9.24 -15.25
CA ILE A 170 -11.69 -9.35 -16.67
C ILE A 170 -10.78 -8.18 -17.04
N SER A 171 -9.52 -8.47 -17.34
CA SER A 171 -8.52 -7.49 -17.77
C SER A 171 -8.15 -7.71 -19.23
N GLY A 172 -7.90 -6.63 -19.97
CA GLY A 172 -7.46 -6.70 -21.36
C GLY A 172 -7.15 -5.32 -21.92
N GLY A 173 -6.26 -5.25 -22.91
CA GLY A 173 -5.87 -3.99 -23.55
C GLY A 173 -7.00 -3.30 -24.31
N PRO A 174 -6.80 -2.07 -24.81
CA PRO A 174 -7.76 -1.43 -25.71
C PRO A 174 -8.03 -2.31 -26.93
N GLY A 175 -9.30 -2.45 -27.33
CA GLY A 175 -9.69 -3.22 -28.52
C GLY A 175 -9.95 -4.72 -28.32
N THR A 176 -9.69 -5.30 -27.14
CA THR A 176 -9.89 -6.75 -26.88
C THR A 176 -11.36 -7.18 -26.68
N GLY A 177 -12.33 -6.33 -27.03
CA GLY A 177 -13.77 -6.64 -26.90
C GLY A 177 -14.23 -7.02 -25.49
N LYS A 178 -13.79 -6.27 -24.46
CA LYS A 178 -14.26 -6.47 -23.07
C LYS A 178 -15.71 -5.99 -22.84
N THR A 179 -16.15 -5.02 -23.63
CA THR A 179 -17.49 -4.42 -23.59
C THR A 179 -18.44 -5.26 -24.42
#